data_AF-A0A7S1XNF3-F1
#
_entry.id   AF-A0A7S1XNF3-F1
#
_cell.length_a   1.000
_cell.length_b   1.000
_cell.length_c   1.000
_cell.angle_alpha   90.00
_cell.angle_beta   90.00
_cell.angle_gamma   90.00
#
_symmetry.space_group_name_H-M   'P 1'
#
loop_
_entity.id
_entity.type
_entity.pdbx_description
1 polymer ?
#
loop_
_entity_poly.entity_id
_entity_poly.type
_entity_poly.pdbx_seq_one_letter_code
_entity_poly.pdbx_strand_id
1 'polypeptide(L)'
;MSAAEVDAAITAMMAGNGEANAYLMAFAETDAAWGVALELLGAGGSSPTCQFYAANMLHAKVSRHWRSLAPPQRGELCAALFALYDRVACGGARLETAAQHRFCLLTAALCARCGANDAAGFAPLIRRVLDCASAAAAASSGADVTAALLLSLDMAAALPEAAGLADLTGDQREALQLMLAQAQTEIFGFLQYALLDAAPVHAASPCA
;
A
#
# COMPACT_ATOMS: atom_id res chain seq x y z
N MET A 1 -11.75 -22.22 1.80
CA MET A 1 -11.39 -21.69 0.47
C MET A 1 -9.93 -21.30 0.55
N SER A 2 -9.12 -21.74 -0.40
CA SER A 2 -7.67 -21.53 -0.42
C SER A 2 -7.27 -20.39 -1.36
N ALA A 3 -6.09 -19.81 -1.16
CA ALA A 3 -5.53 -18.83 -2.08
C ALA A 3 -5.35 -19.39 -3.51
N ALA A 4 -4.99 -20.66 -3.65
CA ALA A 4 -4.85 -21.31 -4.95
C ALA A 4 -6.17 -21.37 -5.74
N GLU A 5 -7.29 -21.65 -5.07
CA GLU A 5 -8.63 -21.66 -5.71
C GLU A 5 -9.02 -20.26 -6.21
N VAL A 6 -8.71 -19.22 -5.43
CA VAL A 6 -9.02 -17.83 -5.78
C VAL A 6 -8.12 -17.32 -6.90
N ASP A 7 -6.84 -17.68 -6.91
CA ASP A 7 -5.90 -17.33 -7.99
C ASP A 7 -6.32 -17.97 -9.33
N ALA A 8 -6.75 -19.24 -9.29
CA ALA A 8 -7.31 -19.91 -10.46
C ALA A 8 -8.57 -19.21 -10.99
N ALA A 9 -9.47 -18.78 -10.08
CA ALA A 9 -10.65 -18.01 -10.46
C ALA A 9 -10.30 -16.63 -11.05
N ILE A 10 -9.29 -15.93 -10.53
CA ILE A 10 -8.81 -14.65 -11.10
C ILE A 10 -8.30 -14.87 -12.52
N THR A 11 -7.53 -15.95 -12.74
CA THR A 11 -7.01 -16.31 -14.06
C THR A 11 -8.15 -16.59 -15.05
N ALA A 12 -9.17 -17.35 -14.62
CA ALA A 12 -10.34 -17.64 -15.44
C ALA A 12 -11.16 -16.38 -15.76
N MET A 13 -11.33 -15.47 -14.79
CA MET A 13 -11.99 -14.18 -15.00
C MET A 13 -11.28 -13.35 -16.08
N MET A 14 -9.95 -13.28 -16.04
CA MET A 14 -9.17 -12.56 -17.06
C MET A 14 -9.27 -13.17 -18.45
N ALA A 15 -9.53 -14.48 -18.54
CA ALA A 15 -9.84 -15.17 -19.79
C ALA A 15 -11.28 -14.92 -20.30
N GLY A 16 -12.05 -14.06 -19.62
CA GLY A 16 -13.42 -13.71 -19.99
C GLY A 16 -14.50 -14.63 -19.41
N ASN A 17 -14.17 -15.46 -18.41
CA ASN A 17 -15.14 -16.34 -17.77
C ASN A 17 -16.04 -15.55 -16.80
N GLY A 18 -17.30 -15.33 -17.19
CA GLY A 18 -18.29 -14.61 -16.39
C GLY A 18 -18.69 -15.32 -15.09
N GLU A 19 -18.65 -16.66 -15.05
CA GLU A 19 -18.94 -17.43 -13.83
C GLU A 19 -17.83 -17.23 -12.79
N ALA A 20 -16.57 -17.16 -13.24
CA ALA A 20 -15.44 -16.84 -12.37
C ALA A 20 -15.57 -15.44 -11.77
N ASN A 21 -16.02 -14.45 -12.55
CA ASN A 21 -16.29 -13.11 -12.01
C ASN A 21 -17.41 -13.14 -10.95
N ALA A 22 -18.53 -13.82 -11.22
CA ALA A 22 -19.64 -13.93 -10.28
C ALA A 22 -19.22 -14.64 -8.97
N TYR A 23 -18.43 -15.71 -9.09
CA TYR A 23 -17.83 -16.41 -7.96
C TYR A 23 -16.95 -15.49 -7.13
N LEU A 24 -16.07 -14.73 -7.78
CA LEU A 24 -15.15 -13.80 -7.12
C LEU A 24 -15.89 -12.64 -6.42
N MET A 25 -16.95 -12.12 -7.02
CA MET A 25 -17.82 -11.12 -6.38
C MET A 25 -18.52 -11.69 -5.13
N ALA A 26 -19.05 -12.92 -5.20
CA ALA A 26 -19.64 -13.58 -4.04
C ALA A 26 -18.59 -13.88 -2.95
N PHE A 27 -17.40 -14.32 -3.36
CA PHE A 27 -16.30 -14.59 -2.45
C PHE A 27 -15.86 -13.32 -1.69
N ALA A 28 -15.78 -12.18 -2.36
CA ALA A 28 -15.38 -10.89 -1.77
C ALA A 28 -16.26 -10.48 -0.57
N GLU A 29 -17.50 -10.95 -0.48
CA GLU A 29 -18.42 -10.67 0.62
C GLU A 29 -18.20 -11.59 1.84
N THR A 30 -17.48 -12.70 1.68
CA THR A 30 -17.22 -13.67 2.77
C THR A 30 -16.14 -13.19 3.75
N ASP A 31 -16.14 -13.72 4.98
CA ASP A 31 -15.08 -13.43 5.97
C ASP A 31 -13.72 -14.02 5.57
N ALA A 32 -13.71 -15.15 4.86
CA ALA A 32 -12.48 -15.79 4.40
C ALA A 32 -11.67 -14.91 3.43
N ALA A 33 -12.35 -13.99 2.72
CA ALA A 33 -11.72 -13.08 1.77
C ALA A 33 -10.66 -12.16 2.41
N TRP A 34 -10.77 -11.83 3.70
CA TRP A 34 -9.75 -11.03 4.39
C TRP A 34 -8.39 -11.73 4.40
N GLY A 35 -8.36 -12.99 4.87
CA GLY A 35 -7.14 -13.77 4.98
C GLY A 35 -6.57 -14.17 3.63
N VAL A 36 -7.44 -14.65 2.72
CA VAL A 36 -6.99 -15.09 1.39
C VAL A 36 -6.43 -13.94 0.56
N ALA A 37 -7.05 -12.76 0.59
CA ALA A 37 -6.51 -11.62 -0.14
C ALA A 37 -5.17 -11.13 0.45
N LEU A 38 -4.97 -11.21 1.77
CA LEU A 38 -3.65 -10.93 2.36
C LEU A 38 -2.59 -11.93 1.91
N GLU A 39 -2.94 -13.22 1.88
CA GLU A 39 -2.05 -14.28 1.41
C GLU A 39 -1.66 -14.04 -0.06
N LEU A 40 -2.63 -13.79 -0.94
CA LEU A 40 -2.39 -13.52 -2.36
C LEU A 40 -1.56 -12.26 -2.60
N LEU A 41 -1.75 -11.22 -1.78
CA LEU A 41 -1.01 -9.97 -1.90
C LEU A 41 0.44 -10.12 -1.43
N GLY A 42 0.68 -10.95 -0.40
CA GLY A 42 1.99 -11.13 0.22
C GLY A 42 2.79 -12.36 -0.25
N ALA A 43 2.21 -13.24 -1.05
CA ALA A 43 2.85 -14.46 -1.55
C ALA A 43 3.85 -14.16 -2.67
N GLY A 44 5.11 -14.58 -2.46
CA GLY A 44 6.16 -14.53 -3.47
C GLY A 44 5.87 -15.55 -4.56
N GLY A 45 5.21 -15.12 -5.63
CA GLY A 45 4.81 -15.99 -6.74
C GLY A 45 3.45 -15.65 -7.35
N SER A 46 2.65 -14.80 -6.69
CA SER A 46 1.38 -14.33 -7.24
C SER A 46 1.58 -13.54 -8.52
N SER A 47 0.70 -13.74 -9.50
CA SER A 47 0.72 -12.94 -10.73
C SER A 47 0.42 -11.46 -10.45
N PRO A 48 0.90 -10.52 -11.28
CA PRO A 48 0.61 -9.09 -11.14
C PRO A 48 -0.88 -8.76 -11.01
N THR A 49 -1.69 -9.43 -11.83
CA THR A 49 -3.15 -9.30 -11.83
C THR A 49 -3.73 -9.78 -10.50
N CYS A 50 -3.22 -10.90 -9.97
CA CYS A 50 -3.68 -11.45 -8.71
C CYS A 50 -3.35 -10.52 -7.53
N GLN A 51 -2.13 -9.96 -7.49
CA GLN A 51 -1.75 -8.95 -6.49
C GLN A 51 -2.68 -7.73 -6.55
N PHE A 52 -2.93 -7.19 -7.75
CA PHE A 52 -3.83 -6.06 -7.93
C PHE A 52 -5.25 -6.37 -7.47
N TYR A 53 -5.77 -7.52 -7.87
CA TYR A 53 -7.11 -7.97 -7.50
C TYR A 53 -7.25 -8.14 -5.99
N ALA A 54 -6.26 -8.75 -5.34
CA ALA A 54 -6.21 -8.93 -3.89
C ALA A 54 -6.18 -7.58 -3.14
N ALA A 55 -5.31 -6.66 -3.55
CA ALA A 55 -5.25 -5.30 -3.00
C ALA A 55 -6.59 -4.56 -3.18
N ASN A 56 -7.21 -4.68 -4.36
CA ASN A 56 -8.49 -4.05 -4.65
C ASN A 56 -9.64 -4.62 -3.81
N MET A 57 -9.69 -5.94 -3.64
CA MET A 57 -10.67 -6.61 -2.79
C MET A 57 -10.52 -6.16 -1.34
N LEU A 58 -9.31 -6.19 -0.78
CA LEU A 58 -9.05 -5.70 0.58
C LEU A 58 -9.46 -4.24 0.73
N HIS A 59 -9.14 -3.38 -0.24
CA HIS A 59 -9.52 -1.97 -0.20
C HIS A 59 -11.05 -1.82 -0.12
N ALA A 60 -11.79 -2.54 -0.97
CA ALA A 60 -13.25 -2.55 -0.94
C ALA A 60 -13.78 -3.09 0.40
N LYS A 61 -13.17 -4.13 0.95
CA LYS A 61 -13.58 -4.70 2.25
C LYS A 61 -13.30 -3.76 3.42
N VAL A 62 -12.12 -3.12 3.49
CA VAL A 62 -11.83 -2.08 4.50
C VAL A 62 -12.83 -0.92 4.37
N SER A 63 -13.21 -0.57 3.16
CA SER A 63 -14.18 0.51 2.94
C SER A 63 -15.58 0.15 3.46
N ARG A 64 -16.06 -1.07 3.20
CA ARG A 64 -17.46 -1.48 3.44
C ARG A 64 -17.69 -2.25 4.75
N HIS A 65 -16.75 -3.10 5.13
CA HIS A 65 -16.92 -4.11 6.17
C HIS A 65 -15.94 -3.95 7.35
N TRP A 66 -15.16 -2.86 7.43
CA TRP A 66 -14.24 -2.64 8.56
C TRP A 66 -14.90 -2.80 9.93
N ARG A 67 -16.13 -2.31 10.07
CA ARG A 67 -16.88 -2.39 11.33
C ARG A 67 -17.32 -3.80 11.70
N SER A 68 -17.38 -4.74 10.75
CA SER A 68 -17.75 -6.14 11.04
C SER A 68 -16.59 -6.95 11.63
N LEU A 69 -15.33 -6.54 11.42
CA LEU A 69 -14.17 -7.17 12.05
C LEU A 69 -14.17 -6.92 13.55
N ALA A 70 -13.86 -7.96 14.33
CA ALA A 70 -13.61 -7.83 15.76
C ALA A 70 -12.29 -7.05 16.00
N PRO A 71 -12.13 -6.35 17.14
CA PRO A 71 -10.91 -5.58 17.42
C PRO A 71 -9.59 -6.37 17.29
N PRO A 72 -9.49 -7.65 17.71
CA PRO A 72 -8.27 -8.44 17.49
C PRO A 72 -7.95 -8.63 16.01
N GLN A 73 -8.96 -8.95 15.19
CA GLN A 73 -8.81 -9.16 13.75
C GLN A 73 -8.41 -7.88 13.01
N ARG A 74 -8.88 -6.72 13.49
CA ARG A 74 -8.43 -5.41 12.97
C ARG A 74 -6.95 -5.21 13.24
N GLY A 75 -6.50 -5.48 14.47
CA GLY A 75 -5.09 -5.40 14.85
C GLY A 75 -4.21 -6.33 14.00
N GLU A 76 -4.63 -7.58 13.81
CA GLU A 76 -3.94 -8.55 12.96
C GLU A 76 -3.84 -8.09 11.50
N LEU A 77 -4.92 -7.56 10.93
CA LEU A 77 -4.94 -7.01 9.57
C LEU A 77 -3.98 -5.81 9.43
N CYS A 78 -3.99 -4.89 10.39
CA CYS A 78 -3.06 -3.75 10.40
C CYS A 78 -1.60 -4.20 10.49
N ALA A 79 -1.30 -5.13 11.40
CA ALA A 79 0.04 -5.68 11.55
C ALA A 79 0.51 -6.38 10.26
N ALA A 80 -0.36 -7.15 9.61
CA ALA A 80 -0.04 -7.84 8.36
C ALA A 80 0.26 -6.85 7.21
N LEU A 81 -0.54 -5.80 7.06
CA LEU A 81 -0.32 -4.79 6.00
C LEU A 81 0.93 -3.96 6.25
N PHE A 82 1.23 -3.58 7.49
CA PHE A 82 2.47 -2.89 7.82
C PHE A 82 3.70 -3.80 7.65
N ALA A 83 3.62 -5.06 8.06
CA ALA A 83 4.69 -6.01 7.81
C ALA A 83 4.92 -6.23 6.30
N LEU A 84 3.87 -6.22 5.48
CA LEU A 84 4.02 -6.23 4.02
C LEU A 84 4.67 -4.94 3.52
N TYR A 85 4.25 -3.77 4.00
CA TYR A 85 4.86 -2.48 3.64
C TYR A 85 6.37 -2.50 3.93
N ASP A 86 6.76 -2.90 5.14
CA ASP A 86 8.15 -2.97 5.56
C ASP A 86 8.94 -3.98 4.69
N ARG A 87 8.35 -5.13 4.36
CA ARG A 87 8.98 -6.09 3.44
C ARG A 87 9.17 -5.52 2.04
N VAL A 88 8.20 -4.80 1.48
CA VAL A 88 8.34 -4.19 0.15
C VAL A 88 9.37 -3.06 0.18
N ALA A 89 9.33 -2.21 1.22
CA ALA A 89 10.29 -1.12 1.42
C ALA A 89 11.73 -1.63 1.57
N CYS A 90 11.93 -2.79 2.20
CA CYS A 90 13.24 -3.40 2.38
C CYS A 90 13.63 -4.39 1.25
N GLY A 91 12.88 -4.47 0.15
CA GLY A 91 13.17 -5.38 -0.97
C GLY A 91 12.92 -6.88 -0.72
N GLY A 92 12.35 -7.24 0.44
CA GLY A 92 11.98 -8.61 0.81
C GLY A 92 10.67 -9.10 0.17
N ALA A 93 9.92 -8.20 -0.48
CA ALA A 93 8.75 -8.52 -1.29
C ALA A 93 8.67 -7.54 -2.47
N ARG A 94 8.03 -7.96 -3.57
CA ARG A 94 7.83 -7.10 -4.74
C ARG A 94 6.38 -7.09 -5.16
N LEU A 95 5.83 -5.89 -5.25
CA LEU A 95 4.53 -5.63 -5.84
C LEU A 95 4.73 -4.99 -7.21
N GLU A 96 3.95 -5.40 -8.19
CA GLU A 96 3.92 -4.69 -9.48
C GLU A 96 3.29 -3.31 -9.32
N THR A 97 3.66 -2.35 -10.17
CA THR A 97 3.33 -0.92 -10.01
C THR A 97 1.84 -0.66 -9.73
N ALA A 98 0.94 -1.30 -10.48
CA ALA A 98 -0.50 -1.14 -10.27
C ALA A 98 -0.97 -1.70 -8.92
N ALA A 99 -0.43 -2.86 -8.51
CA ALA A 99 -0.72 -3.47 -7.22
C ALA A 99 -0.13 -2.66 -6.06
N GLN A 100 1.08 -2.11 -6.23
CA GLN A 100 1.72 -1.22 -5.27
C GLN A 100 0.87 0.01 -5.00
N HIS A 101 0.46 0.74 -6.05
CA HIS A 101 -0.39 1.91 -5.89
C HIS A 101 -1.71 1.55 -5.17
N ARG A 102 -2.34 0.41 -5.56
CA ARG A 102 -3.57 -0.03 -4.90
C ARG A 102 -3.35 -0.45 -3.44
N PHE A 103 -2.21 -1.04 -3.13
CA PHE A 103 -1.78 -1.37 -1.77
C PHE A 103 -1.55 -0.11 -0.92
N CYS A 104 -0.94 0.94 -1.49
CA CYS A 104 -0.78 2.23 -0.82
C CYS A 104 -2.14 2.84 -0.45
N LEU A 105 -3.09 2.87 -1.40
CA LEU A 105 -4.46 3.32 -1.16
C LEU A 105 -5.16 2.49 -0.08
N LEU A 106 -5.03 1.16 -0.13
CA LEU A 106 -5.57 0.25 0.89
C LEU A 106 -5.03 0.59 2.28
N THR A 107 -3.71 0.72 2.40
CA THR A 107 -3.05 0.95 3.69
C THR A 107 -3.41 2.33 4.24
N ALA A 108 -3.47 3.36 3.39
CA ALA A 108 -3.91 4.69 3.79
C ALA A 108 -5.39 4.70 4.21
N ALA A 109 -6.28 4.01 3.48
CA ALA A 109 -7.68 3.88 3.84
C ALA A 109 -7.88 3.15 5.18
N LEU A 110 -7.08 2.10 5.42
CA LEU A 110 -7.06 1.38 6.69
C LEU A 110 -6.64 2.29 7.85
N CYS A 111 -5.57 3.07 7.68
CA CYS A 111 -5.12 4.03 8.69
C CYS A 111 -6.20 5.07 8.99
N ALA A 112 -6.94 5.52 7.96
CA ALA A 112 -8.08 6.41 8.14
C ALA A 112 -9.19 5.79 8.99
N ARG A 113 -9.43 4.49 8.83
CA ARG A 113 -10.41 3.76 9.65
C ARG A 113 -9.95 3.53 11.09
N CYS A 114 -8.64 3.54 11.36
CA CYS A 114 -8.07 3.46 12.71
C CYS A 114 -8.02 4.82 13.41
N GLY A 115 -7.86 5.90 12.64
CA GLY A 115 -7.79 7.27 13.14
C GLY A 115 -6.36 7.83 13.17
N ALA A 116 -6.21 9.09 13.58
CA ALA A 116 -4.93 9.79 13.50
C ALA A 116 -3.85 9.21 14.44
N ASN A 117 -4.20 8.98 15.70
CA ASN A 117 -3.27 8.68 16.80
C ASN A 117 -3.26 7.21 17.24
N ASP A 118 -4.02 6.35 16.58
CA ASP A 118 -4.00 4.92 16.86
C ASP A 118 -2.66 4.29 16.45
N ALA A 119 -2.26 3.18 17.07
CA ALA A 119 -1.03 2.47 16.72
C ALA A 119 -1.02 1.95 15.28
N ALA A 120 -2.19 1.75 14.69
CA ALA A 120 -2.41 1.46 13.27
C ALA A 120 -2.94 2.66 12.46
N GLY A 121 -2.85 3.85 13.04
CA GLY A 121 -3.35 5.10 12.47
C GLY A 121 -2.39 5.78 11.50
N PHE A 122 -2.73 7.02 11.15
CA PHE A 122 -1.95 7.81 10.21
C PHE A 122 -0.56 8.22 10.72
N ALA A 123 -0.42 8.59 11.99
CA ALA A 123 0.88 9.02 12.52
C ALA A 123 1.98 7.93 12.38
N PRO A 124 1.74 6.66 12.78
CA PRO A 124 2.70 5.58 12.55
C PRO A 124 3.00 5.31 11.07
N LEU A 125 2.01 5.46 10.18
CA LEU A 125 2.23 5.28 8.74
C LEU A 125 3.11 6.39 8.17
N ILE A 126 2.81 7.65 8.48
CA ILE A 126 3.63 8.80 8.06
C ILE A 126 5.07 8.62 8.55
N ARG A 127 5.25 8.22 9.82
CA ARG A 127 6.59 7.98 10.36
C ARG A 127 7.34 6.90 9.60
N ARG A 128 6.68 5.78 9.26
CA ARG A 128 7.27 4.71 8.43
C ARG A 128 7.68 5.22 7.06
N VAL A 129 6.83 5.99 6.39
CA VAL A 129 7.14 6.57 5.07
C VAL A 129 8.41 7.43 5.14
N LEU A 130 8.53 8.27 6.16
CA LEU A 130 9.67 9.15 6.37
C LEU A 130 10.95 8.37 6.72
N ASP A 131 10.84 7.34 7.56
CA ASP A 131 11.96 6.48 7.93
C ASP A 131 12.45 5.64 6.73
N CYS A 132 11.54 5.11 5.90
CA CYS A 132 11.89 4.40 4.67
C CYS A 132 12.54 5.34 3.64
N ALA A 133 11.98 6.53 3.45
CA ALA A 133 12.52 7.55 2.56
C ALA A 133 13.94 7.97 2.98
N SER A 134 14.14 8.28 4.27
CA SER A 134 15.45 8.68 4.78
C SER A 134 16.49 7.55 4.69
N ALA A 135 16.10 6.30 4.98
CA ALA A 135 16.98 5.14 4.81
C ALA A 135 17.37 4.91 3.35
N ALA A 136 16.44 5.07 2.41
CA ALA A 136 16.70 5.00 0.99
C ALA A 136 17.67 6.12 0.54
N ALA A 137 17.47 7.35 1.01
CA ALA A 137 18.35 8.47 0.72
C ALA A 137 19.79 8.26 1.22
N ALA A 138 19.97 7.62 2.38
CA ALA A 138 21.29 7.35 2.95
C ALA A 138 22.02 6.18 2.28
N ALA A 139 21.32 5.35 1.52
CA ALA A 139 21.90 4.17 0.88
C ALA A 139 22.60 4.53 -0.44
N SER A 140 23.79 3.97 -0.66
CA SER A 140 24.45 4.00 -1.96
C SER A 140 23.60 3.28 -3.00
N SER A 141 23.38 3.92 -4.14
CA SER A 141 22.45 3.53 -5.22
C SER A 141 22.22 2.02 -5.43
N GLY A 142 20.96 1.64 -5.68
CA GLY A 142 20.56 0.27 -5.97
C GLY A 142 19.08 0.18 -6.34
N ALA A 143 18.69 -0.91 -7.00
CA ALA A 143 17.29 -1.13 -7.41
C ALA A 143 16.32 -1.14 -6.21
N ASP A 144 16.77 -1.68 -5.08
CA ASP A 144 15.97 -1.74 -3.84
C ASP A 144 15.77 -0.34 -3.24
N VAL A 145 16.77 0.54 -3.35
CA VAL A 145 16.68 1.94 -2.92
C VAL A 145 15.64 2.68 -3.76
N THR A 146 15.65 2.49 -5.08
CA THR A 146 14.64 3.08 -5.97
C THR A 146 13.24 2.54 -5.69
N ALA A 147 13.09 1.25 -5.41
CA ALA A 147 11.80 0.66 -5.07
C ALA A 147 11.24 1.21 -3.75
N ALA A 148 12.08 1.31 -2.71
CA ALA A 148 11.72 1.90 -1.42
C ALA A 148 11.30 3.38 -1.55
N LEU A 149 12.03 4.14 -2.36
CA LEU A 149 11.73 5.52 -2.71
C LEU A 149 10.35 5.64 -3.40
N LEU A 150 10.13 4.86 -4.46
CA LEU A 150 8.86 4.89 -5.21
C LEU A 150 7.68 4.48 -4.33
N LEU A 151 7.83 3.45 -3.50
CA LEU A 151 6.79 3.03 -2.55
C LEU A 151 6.46 4.14 -1.55
N SER A 152 7.48 4.84 -1.02
CA SER A 152 7.30 5.93 -0.07
C SER A 152 6.56 7.10 -0.70
N LEU A 153 6.88 7.43 -1.96
CA LEU A 153 6.20 8.48 -2.72
C LEU A 153 4.75 8.10 -3.06
N ASP A 154 4.51 6.87 -3.51
CA ASP A 154 3.14 6.37 -3.76
C ASP A 154 2.29 6.39 -2.49
N MET A 155 2.88 6.02 -1.35
CA MET A 155 2.19 6.10 -0.06
C MET A 155 1.90 7.55 0.33
N ALA A 156 2.87 8.46 0.19
CA ALA A 156 2.67 9.88 0.46
C ALA A 156 1.55 10.49 -0.40
N ALA A 157 1.43 10.07 -1.67
CA ALA A 157 0.35 10.47 -2.55
C ALA A 157 -1.02 9.84 -2.18
N ALA A 158 -1.02 8.60 -1.69
CA ALA A 158 -2.24 7.89 -1.28
C ALA A 158 -2.88 8.44 0.00
N LEU A 159 -2.08 9.00 0.92
CA LEU A 159 -2.54 9.56 2.19
C LEU A 159 -3.67 10.61 2.04
N PRO A 160 -3.51 11.70 1.25
CA PRO A 160 -4.56 12.69 1.06
C PRO A 160 -5.79 12.12 0.33
N GLU A 161 -5.61 11.18 -0.60
CA GLU A 161 -6.73 10.53 -1.29
C GLU A 161 -7.60 9.72 -0.32
N ALA A 162 -6.96 8.91 0.53
CA ALA A 162 -7.66 8.13 1.55
C ALA A 162 -8.35 9.03 2.60
N ALA A 163 -7.73 10.16 2.95
CA ALA A 163 -8.31 11.16 3.83
C ALA A 163 -9.62 11.75 3.27
N GLY A 164 -9.67 12.00 1.96
CA GLY A 164 -10.85 12.54 1.28
C GLY A 164 -12.00 11.53 1.15
N LEU A 165 -11.68 10.24 1.07
CA LEU A 165 -12.66 9.16 0.91
C LEU A 165 -13.18 8.58 2.22
N ALA A 166 -12.45 8.78 3.32
CA ALA A 166 -12.84 8.25 4.62
C ALA A 166 -13.94 9.10 5.29
N ASP A 167 -14.88 8.42 5.96
CA ASP A 167 -15.90 9.04 6.82
C ASP A 167 -15.29 9.52 8.14
N LEU A 168 -14.32 10.44 8.06
CA LEU A 168 -13.65 11.06 9.20
C LEU A 168 -14.55 12.13 9.83
N THR A 169 -14.51 12.25 11.14
CA THR A 169 -15.08 13.41 11.85
C THR A 169 -14.29 14.68 11.51
N GLY A 170 -14.87 15.86 11.79
CA GLY A 170 -14.19 17.15 11.58
C GLY A 170 -12.82 17.19 12.26
N ASP A 171 -12.78 16.85 13.55
CA ASP A 171 -11.55 16.82 14.35
C ASP A 171 -10.50 15.84 13.80
N GLN A 172 -10.93 14.66 13.34
CA GLN A 172 -10.03 13.66 12.74
C GLN A 172 -9.43 14.16 11.43
N ARG A 173 -10.24 14.86 10.61
CA ARG A 173 -9.78 15.45 9.36
C ARG A 173 -8.79 16.58 9.60
N GLU A 174 -9.07 17.46 10.56
CA GLU A 174 -8.17 18.56 10.92
C GLU A 174 -6.85 18.04 11.48
N ALA A 175 -6.88 17.07 12.40
CA ALA A 175 -5.68 16.44 12.93
C ALA A 175 -4.83 15.80 11.82
N LEU A 176 -5.47 15.12 10.86
CA LEU A 176 -4.79 14.54 9.71
C LEU A 176 -4.18 15.60 8.79
N GLN A 177 -4.92 16.66 8.48
CA GLN A 177 -4.41 17.77 7.68
C GLN A 177 -3.18 18.42 8.33
N LEU A 178 -3.21 18.60 9.66
CA LEU A 178 -2.07 19.12 10.41
C LEU A 178 -0.86 18.19 10.33
N MET A 179 -1.06 16.87 10.52
CA MET A 179 0.03 15.89 10.38
C MET A 179 0.62 15.86 8.97
N LEU A 180 -0.23 15.90 7.93
CA LEU A 180 0.23 15.95 6.55
C LEU A 180 0.99 17.25 6.28
N ALA A 181 0.51 18.40 6.79
CA ALA A 181 1.20 19.67 6.66
C ALA A 181 2.57 19.67 7.36
N GLN A 182 2.69 19.00 8.50
CA GLN A 182 3.98 18.82 9.19
C GLN A 182 4.92 17.90 8.41
N ALA A 183 4.40 16.79 7.87
CA ALA A 183 5.17 15.85 7.06
C ALA A 183 5.58 16.42 5.70
N GLN A 184 4.84 17.40 5.16
CA GLN A 184 5.12 18.01 3.85
C GLN A 184 6.56 18.53 3.75
N THR A 185 7.08 19.20 4.78
CA THR A 185 8.45 19.73 4.73
C THR A 185 9.47 18.61 4.58
N GLU A 186 9.28 17.50 5.28
CA GLU A 186 10.17 16.34 5.19
C GLU A 186 10.02 15.61 3.85
N ILE A 187 8.77 15.43 3.36
CA ILE A 187 8.49 14.81 2.06
C ILE A 187 9.08 15.66 0.92
N PHE A 188 8.92 16.98 0.94
CA PHE A 188 9.48 17.87 -0.08
C PHE A 188 10.99 17.97 0.02
N GLY A 189 11.56 18.02 1.23
CA GLY A 189 13.00 17.97 1.43
C GLY A 189 13.61 16.69 0.86
N PHE A 190 12.93 15.56 1.06
CA PHE A 190 13.31 14.28 0.48
C PHE A 190 13.15 14.24 -1.05
N LEU A 191 12.04 14.71 -1.60
CA LEU A 191 11.83 14.83 -3.05
C LEU A 191 12.91 15.70 -3.71
N GLN A 192 13.25 16.81 -3.06
CA GLN A 192 14.33 17.69 -3.50
C GLN A 192 15.68 16.97 -3.50
N TYR A 193 15.99 16.22 -2.43
CA TYR A 193 17.20 15.39 -2.39
C TYR A 193 17.21 14.35 -3.51
N ALA A 194 16.14 13.57 -3.67
CA ALA A 194 16.05 12.52 -4.68
C ALA A 194 16.14 13.07 -6.12
N LEU A 195 15.55 14.23 -6.40
CA LEU A 195 15.61 14.86 -7.72
C LEU A 195 16.97 15.53 -8.02
N LEU A 196 17.64 16.08 -7.00
CA LEU A 196 18.90 16.81 -7.18
C LEU A 196 20.13 15.88 -7.09
N ASP A 197 20.11 14.85 -6.25
CA ASP A 197 21.23 13.92 -6.08
C ASP A 197 21.18 12.77 -7.12
N ALA A 198 20.02 12.54 -7.77
CA ALA A 198 19.92 11.66 -8.94
C ALA A 198 20.52 12.26 -10.24
N ALA A 199 21.00 13.51 -10.22
CA ALA A 199 21.75 14.11 -11.32
C ALA A 199 23.27 14.02 -11.02
N PRO A 200 23.98 13.01 -11.56
CA PRO A 200 24.38 13.06 -12.97
C PRO A 200 24.57 11.68 -13.67
N VAL A 201 23.76 11.34 -14.68
CA VAL A 201 24.05 10.20 -15.59
C VAL A 201 24.03 10.59 -17.09
N HIS A 202 23.89 11.88 -17.42
CA HIS A 202 23.99 12.35 -18.82
C HIS A 202 25.15 13.29 -19.11
N ALA A 203 26.23 13.27 -18.31
CA ALA A 203 27.45 13.98 -18.63
C ALA A 203 28.57 13.02 -19.09
N ALA A 204 28.94 13.16 -20.37
CA ALA A 204 30.14 12.69 -21.06
C ALA A 204 30.22 11.22 -21.50
N SER A 205 29.71 10.94 -22.72
CA SER A 205 30.49 10.13 -23.66
C SER A 205 31.55 11.04 -24.29
N PRO A 206 32.87 10.82 -24.08
CA PRO A 206 33.88 11.41 -24.92
C PRO A 206 33.91 10.60 -26.22
N CYS A 207 33.33 11.15 -27.28
CA CYS A 207 33.74 10.76 -28.63
C CYS A 207 35.19 11.23 -28.83
N ALA A 208 36.12 10.27 -28.82
CA ALA A 208 37.39 10.37 -29.52
C ALA A 208 37.19 10.02 -31.01
#